data_AF-A0AAD0YPL0-F1
#
_entry.id   AF-A0AAD0YPL0-F1
#
_cell.length_a   1.000
_cell.length_b   1.000
_cell.length_c   1.000
_cell.angle_alpha   90.00
_cell.angle_beta   90.00
_cell.angle_gamma   90.00
#
_symmetry.space_group_name_H-M   'P 1'
#
loop_
_entity.id
_entity.type
_entity.pdbx_description
1 polymer ?
#
loop_
_entity_poly.entity_id
_entity_poly.type
_entity_poly.pdbx_seq_one_letter_code
_entity_poly.pdbx_strand_id
1 'polypeptide(L)'
;MDRKLKLFLIKSFAVLAVIHLAYFIYGYVKFEGLKGIYIYTEFYRFKFYDDVSISHVFVSGLFLFFFVIFLLRNHSQKKYDLSKKLGIGIVLLLISFLSLTFFISYSFGLNAKLRTELPEKDLNKDKTLLNVLQPFLYNYTSYSSEKLFNPENILYPKPYPVIEQRDTLYYYPDNKDYYSIESTYYSIDTLTVLSTDHKKISNKARSVLDILGLDTSEMEKRIISKKNIGDSTQIIFKGTVVHPDYDDKMCIFLKNNILFSSLHNIPEQKQKYQNATKRYNLLYKYSQDSLLASFQKLDVLLKKYNIETKIVPKDLTKDVFYYRDHQQEPLNAIRNTYERGQLKEKFAILDRLFYKPNYLHPSIVGFFISAVFGVWFMLFLLYLIWNFRNRKLSSDSAKEDEQM
;
A
#
# COMPACT_ATOMS: atom_id res chain seq x y z
N MET A 1 -2.31 44.70 -1.80
CA MET A 1 -2.38 44.80 -0.32
C MET A 1 -1.31 45.74 0.18
N ASP A 2 -1.55 46.45 1.27
CA ASP A 2 -0.57 47.38 1.83
C ASP A 2 0.52 46.63 2.62
N ARG A 3 1.63 47.32 2.95
CA ARG A 3 2.76 46.71 3.65
C ARG A 3 2.38 46.17 5.03
N LYS A 4 1.50 46.86 5.76
CA LYS A 4 1.06 46.47 7.10
C LYS A 4 0.24 45.18 7.09
N LEU A 5 -0.76 45.06 6.21
CA LEU A 5 -1.55 43.82 6.06
C LEU A 5 -0.67 42.65 5.59
N LYS A 6 0.22 42.88 4.62
CA LYS A 6 1.17 41.85 4.17
C LYS A 6 2.00 41.30 5.33
N LEU A 7 2.58 42.19 6.14
CA LEU A 7 3.40 41.80 7.29
C LEU A 7 2.58 41.01 8.34
N PHE A 8 1.35 41.44 8.63
CA PHE A 8 0.44 40.73 9.53
C PHE A 8 0.15 39.30 9.04
N LEU A 9 -0.11 39.12 7.75
CA LEU A 9 -0.39 37.81 7.18
C LEU A 9 0.86 36.92 7.18
N ILE A 10 2.04 37.46 6.87
CA ILE A 10 3.31 36.73 6.99
C ILE A 10 3.53 36.24 8.42
N LYS A 11 3.30 37.10 9.43
CA LYS A 11 3.38 36.69 10.83
C LYS A 11 2.36 35.59 11.17
N SER A 12 1.15 35.68 10.63
CA SER A 12 0.12 34.66 10.82
C SER A 12 0.53 33.31 10.22
N PHE A 13 1.11 33.30 9.02
CA PHE A 13 1.69 32.08 8.43
C PHE A 13 2.86 31.53 9.25
N ALA A 14 3.71 32.38 9.82
CA ALA A 14 4.80 31.93 10.69
C ALA A 14 4.26 31.24 11.95
N VAL A 15 3.22 31.79 12.58
CA VAL A 15 2.56 31.16 13.74
C VAL A 15 1.95 29.80 13.34
N LEU A 16 1.25 29.73 12.21
CA LEU A 16 0.71 28.46 11.70
C LEU A 16 1.83 27.45 11.44
N ALA A 17 2.93 27.85 10.81
CA ALA A 17 4.06 26.97 10.56
C ALA A 17 4.64 26.39 11.85
N VAL A 18 4.75 27.18 12.92
CA VAL A 18 5.17 26.70 14.24
C VAL A 18 4.18 25.69 14.82
N ILE A 19 2.86 25.93 14.68
CA ILE A 19 1.83 24.98 15.11
C ILE A 19 1.96 23.65 14.34
N HIS A 20 2.06 23.71 13.02
CA HIS A 20 2.27 22.52 12.18
C HIS A 20 3.54 21.74 12.58
N LEU A 21 4.64 22.46 12.83
CA LEU A 21 5.89 21.85 13.27
C LEU A 21 5.74 21.18 14.65
N ALA A 22 5.06 21.83 15.60
CA ALA A 22 4.83 21.25 16.91
C ALA A 22 4.02 19.95 16.83
N TYR A 23 2.95 19.91 16.02
CA TYR A 23 2.18 18.68 15.81
C TYR A 23 2.98 17.60 15.08
N PHE A 24 3.82 17.99 14.11
CA PHE A 24 4.73 17.06 13.45
C PHE A 24 5.69 16.42 14.45
N ILE A 25 6.36 17.21 15.29
CA ILE A 25 7.26 16.71 16.34
C ILE A 25 6.50 15.82 17.31
N TYR A 26 5.28 16.23 17.72
CA TYR A 26 4.44 15.45 18.60
C TYR A 26 4.14 14.05 18.02
N GLY A 27 3.73 13.98 16.74
CA GLY A 27 3.50 12.72 16.05
C GLY A 27 4.77 11.88 15.92
N TYR A 28 5.89 12.52 15.61
CA TYR A 28 7.18 11.83 15.50
C TYR A 28 7.61 11.17 16.81
N VAL A 29 7.37 11.82 17.94
CA VAL A 29 7.73 11.31 19.28
C VAL A 29 6.71 10.29 19.80
N LYS A 30 5.43 10.42 19.43
CA LYS A 30 4.35 9.53 19.89
C LYS A 30 4.27 8.17 19.21
N PHE A 31 5.04 7.95 18.15
CA PHE A 31 5.08 6.64 17.49
C PHE A 31 5.63 5.56 18.43
N GLU A 32 4.84 4.54 18.73
CA GLU A 32 5.15 3.47 19.70
C GLU A 32 6.06 2.36 19.13
N GLY A 33 6.58 2.56 17.92
CA GLY A 33 7.44 1.61 17.23
C GLY A 33 6.68 0.52 16.45
N LEU A 34 7.43 -0.31 15.72
CA LEU A 34 6.86 -1.35 14.84
C LEU A 34 6.01 -2.39 15.56
N LYS A 35 6.31 -2.66 16.84
CA LYS A 35 5.55 -3.62 17.65
C LYS A 35 4.11 -3.15 17.87
N GLY A 36 3.91 -1.85 18.09
CA GLY A 36 2.61 -1.21 18.32
C GLY A 36 1.75 -1.02 17.06
N ILE A 37 2.19 -1.51 15.89
CA ILE A 37 1.37 -1.47 14.67
C ILE A 37 0.38 -2.64 14.66
N TYR A 38 -0.90 -2.36 14.55
CA TYR A 38 -1.98 -3.35 14.49
C TYR A 38 -3.02 -2.93 13.47
N ILE A 39 -4.11 -3.69 13.43
CA ILE A 39 -5.14 -3.68 12.38
C ILE A 39 -5.82 -2.32 12.21
N TYR A 40 -5.92 -1.57 13.31
CA TYR A 40 -6.48 -0.22 13.35
C TYR A 40 -5.41 0.89 13.32
N THR A 41 -4.14 0.54 13.05
CA THR A 41 -3.10 1.55 12.83
C THR A 41 -3.27 2.19 11.46
N GLU A 42 -3.60 3.47 11.49
CA GLU A 42 -3.74 4.34 10.33
C GLU A 42 -3.17 5.71 10.68
N PHE A 43 -2.73 6.45 9.66
CA PHE A 43 -2.18 7.78 9.89
C PHE A 43 -3.27 8.84 10.08
N TYR A 44 -4.48 8.62 9.60
CA TYR A 44 -5.57 9.58 9.80
C TYR A 44 -6.13 9.49 11.22
N ARG A 45 -6.32 10.65 11.86
CA ARG A 45 -6.98 10.78 13.17
C ARG A 45 -8.22 11.65 13.02
N PHE A 46 -9.38 11.10 13.38
CA PHE A 46 -10.58 11.85 13.76
C PHE A 46 -11.45 10.99 14.66
N LYS A 47 -10.86 10.47 15.75
CA LYS A 47 -11.65 9.92 16.86
C LYS A 47 -12.00 11.11 17.73
N PHE A 48 -13.28 11.45 17.86
CA PHE A 48 -13.77 12.62 18.60
C PHE A 48 -13.30 12.71 20.07
N TYR A 49 -12.66 11.65 20.60
CA TYR A 49 -12.18 11.52 21.98
C TYR A 49 -10.65 11.43 22.11
N ASP A 50 -9.90 11.73 21.04
CA ASP A 50 -8.44 11.69 21.07
C ASP A 50 -7.83 13.06 21.40
N ASP A 51 -6.70 13.05 22.11
CA ASP A 51 -6.03 14.25 22.62
C ASP A 51 -5.71 15.27 21.51
N VAL A 52 -5.27 14.79 20.35
CA VAL A 52 -4.98 15.57 19.14
C VAL A 52 -6.24 16.22 18.55
N SER A 53 -7.39 15.54 18.60
CA SER A 53 -8.64 16.08 18.05
C SER A 53 -9.19 17.18 18.94
N ILE A 54 -9.13 17.01 20.27
CA ILE A 54 -9.54 18.04 21.23
C ILE A 54 -8.62 19.25 21.12
N SER A 55 -7.29 19.03 21.16
CA SER A 55 -6.31 20.11 21.05
C SER A 55 -6.42 20.83 19.69
N HIS A 56 -6.81 20.11 18.62
CA HIS A 56 -7.04 20.71 17.32
C HIS A 56 -8.16 21.76 17.36
N VAL A 57 -9.32 21.43 17.94
CA VAL A 57 -10.45 22.36 18.04
C VAL A 57 -10.05 23.63 18.81
N PHE A 58 -9.37 23.48 19.95
CA PHE A 58 -8.95 24.62 20.76
C PHE A 58 -7.88 25.48 20.07
N VAL A 59 -6.84 24.87 19.49
CA VAL A 59 -5.75 25.62 18.84
C VAL A 59 -6.24 26.32 17.58
N SER A 60 -7.01 25.63 16.72
CA SER A 60 -7.63 26.23 15.53
C SER A 60 -8.56 27.38 15.90
N GLY A 61 -9.46 27.14 16.85
CA GLY A 61 -10.45 28.13 17.29
C GLY A 61 -9.79 29.37 17.88
N LEU A 62 -8.83 29.19 18.78
CA LEU A 62 -8.12 30.28 19.43
C LEU A 62 -7.28 31.09 18.43
N PHE A 63 -6.54 30.43 17.54
CA PHE A 63 -5.79 31.10 16.49
C PHE A 63 -6.72 31.92 15.58
N LEU A 64 -7.78 31.31 15.06
CA LEU A 64 -8.72 31.98 14.15
C LEU A 64 -9.44 33.15 14.84
N PHE A 65 -9.82 32.99 16.11
CA PHE A 65 -10.45 34.06 16.89
C PHE A 65 -9.56 35.29 17.01
N PHE A 66 -8.32 35.13 17.48
CA PHE A 66 -7.38 36.25 17.57
C PHE A 66 -7.03 36.82 16.18
N PHE A 67 -6.82 35.94 15.20
CA PHE A 67 -6.56 36.34 13.83
C PHE A 67 -7.65 37.26 13.28
N VAL A 68 -8.93 36.90 13.46
CA VAL A 68 -10.08 37.72 13.04
C VAL A 68 -10.09 39.05 13.76
N ILE A 69 -9.94 39.08 15.09
CA ILE A 69 -9.94 40.32 15.86
C ILE A 69 -8.88 41.28 15.33
N PHE A 70 -7.64 40.82 15.16
CA PHE A 70 -6.56 41.66 14.66
C PHE A 70 -6.76 42.08 13.20
N LEU A 71 -7.29 41.21 12.35
CA LEU A 71 -7.62 41.52 10.96
C LEU A 71 -8.68 42.63 10.88
N LEU A 72 -9.80 42.48 11.59
CA LEU A 72 -10.91 43.41 11.55
C LEU A 72 -10.56 44.76 12.21
N ARG A 73 -9.87 44.74 13.35
CA ARG A 73 -9.52 45.97 14.07
C ARG A 73 -8.49 46.82 13.31
N ASN A 74 -7.48 46.19 12.69
CA ASN A 74 -6.31 46.92 12.20
C ASN A 74 -6.22 47.03 10.67
N HIS A 75 -6.97 46.22 9.92
CA HIS A 75 -6.74 46.08 8.47
C HIS A 75 -8.01 46.13 7.60
N SER A 76 -9.17 46.40 8.19
CA SER A 76 -10.47 46.45 7.47
C SER A 76 -10.80 47.81 6.85
N GLN A 77 -10.17 48.91 7.28
CA GLN A 77 -10.60 50.28 6.97
C GLN A 77 -10.19 50.78 5.57
N LYS A 78 -9.45 49.98 4.79
CA LYS A 78 -8.85 50.44 3.52
C LYS A 78 -9.70 50.15 2.29
N LYS A 79 -9.75 51.13 1.37
CA LYS A 79 -10.41 51.03 0.07
C LYS A 79 -9.56 50.18 -0.88
N TYR A 80 -9.89 48.90 -0.96
CA TYR A 80 -9.31 47.98 -1.95
C TYR A 80 -10.24 47.83 -3.16
N ASP A 81 -9.63 47.80 -4.34
CA ASP A 81 -10.21 47.37 -5.61
C ASP A 81 -10.56 45.87 -5.58
N LEU A 82 -11.41 45.44 -6.52
CA LEU A 82 -11.95 44.09 -6.57
C LEU A 82 -10.85 43.02 -6.62
N SER A 83 -9.82 43.24 -7.44
CA SER A 83 -8.67 42.33 -7.55
C SER A 83 -7.96 42.14 -6.21
N LYS A 84 -7.70 43.24 -5.47
CA LYS A 84 -7.10 43.16 -4.14
C LYS A 84 -8.01 42.51 -3.09
N LYS A 85 -9.33 42.67 -3.18
CA LYS A 85 -10.29 41.98 -2.29
C LYS A 85 -10.28 40.47 -2.55
N LEU A 86 -10.29 40.04 -3.81
CA LEU A 86 -10.16 38.64 -4.20
C LEU A 86 -8.84 38.03 -3.70
N GLY A 87 -7.72 38.76 -3.87
CA GLY A 87 -6.43 38.33 -3.33
C GLY A 87 -6.44 38.12 -1.81
N ILE A 88 -7.11 39.00 -1.05
CA ILE A 88 -7.30 38.82 0.39
C ILE A 88 -8.16 37.58 0.68
N GLY A 89 -9.24 37.37 -0.08
CA GLY A 89 -10.08 36.17 0.03
C GLY A 89 -9.30 34.87 -0.18
N ILE A 90 -8.41 34.82 -1.17
CA ILE A 90 -7.54 33.66 -1.42
C ILE A 90 -6.59 33.43 -0.24
N VAL A 91 -5.98 34.49 0.31
CA VAL A 91 -5.09 34.33 1.48
C VAL A 91 -5.87 33.86 2.70
N LEU A 92 -7.10 34.33 2.91
CA LEU A 92 -7.96 33.83 3.98
C LEU A 92 -8.31 32.35 3.79
N LEU A 93 -8.49 31.89 2.55
CA LEU A 93 -8.72 30.47 2.27
C LEU A 93 -7.52 29.64 2.70
N LEU A 94 -6.30 30.09 2.38
CA LEU A 94 -5.07 29.42 2.80
C LEU A 94 -4.94 29.39 4.33
N ILE A 95 -5.27 30.49 5.00
CA ILE A 95 -5.25 30.56 6.46
C ILE A 95 -6.27 29.59 7.07
N SER A 96 -7.50 29.54 6.55
CA SER A 96 -8.51 28.56 6.98
C SER A 96 -8.01 27.14 6.79
N PHE A 97 -7.48 26.84 5.60
CA PHE A 97 -6.97 25.52 5.27
C PHE A 97 -5.84 25.08 6.21
N LEU A 98 -4.82 25.91 6.40
CA LEU A 98 -3.70 25.60 7.30
C LEU A 98 -4.16 25.46 8.76
N SER A 99 -5.03 26.36 9.22
CA SER A 99 -5.60 26.27 10.56
C SER A 99 -6.34 24.95 10.77
N LEU A 100 -7.04 24.44 9.77
CA LEU A 100 -7.81 23.21 9.90
C LEU A 100 -7.02 21.94 9.54
N THR A 101 -5.82 22.04 8.96
CA THR A 101 -5.04 20.86 8.51
C THR A 101 -3.88 20.49 9.41
N PHE A 102 -3.54 21.24 10.46
CA PHE A 102 -2.33 20.91 11.24
C PHE A 102 -2.37 19.55 11.95
N PHE A 103 -3.53 18.96 12.20
CA PHE A 103 -3.59 17.58 12.71
C PHE A 103 -3.02 16.57 11.70
N ILE A 104 -3.05 16.88 10.40
CA ILE A 104 -2.38 16.07 9.36
C ILE A 104 -0.86 16.11 9.55
N SER A 105 -0.30 17.20 10.09
CA SER A 105 1.13 17.27 10.41
C SER A 105 1.53 16.26 11.48
N TYR A 106 0.65 15.95 12.44
CA TYR A 106 0.87 14.85 13.38
C TYR A 106 0.97 13.51 12.66
N SER A 107 0.07 13.24 11.72
CA SER A 107 0.10 12.05 10.86
C SER A 107 1.37 11.97 10.01
N PHE A 108 1.87 13.10 9.51
CA PHE A 108 3.16 13.17 8.83
C PHE A 108 4.32 12.85 9.78
N GLY A 109 4.27 13.30 11.03
CA GLY A 109 5.23 12.95 12.07
C GLY A 109 5.31 11.45 12.30
N LEU A 110 4.16 10.79 12.48
CA LEU A 110 4.08 9.33 12.63
C LEU A 110 4.66 8.59 11.41
N ASN A 111 4.31 9.02 10.20
CA ASN A 111 4.84 8.41 8.97
C ASN A 111 6.35 8.62 8.81
N ALA A 112 6.84 9.83 9.13
CA ALA A 112 8.27 10.12 9.11
C ALA A 112 9.03 9.25 10.11
N LYS A 113 8.49 9.03 11.31
CA LYS A 113 9.09 8.15 12.30
C LYS A 113 9.07 6.68 11.86
N LEU A 114 7.94 6.19 11.33
CA LEU A 114 7.84 4.84 10.75
C LEU A 114 8.93 4.61 9.70
N ARG A 115 9.12 5.56 8.76
CA ARG A 115 10.12 5.46 7.70
C ARG A 115 11.56 5.55 8.20
N THR A 116 11.77 6.19 9.35
CA THR A 116 13.08 6.25 10.00
C THR A 116 13.41 4.90 10.65
N GLU A 117 12.45 4.30 11.37
CA GLU A 117 12.64 3.01 12.06
C GLU A 117 12.62 1.81 11.11
N LEU A 118 11.87 1.91 10.01
CA LEU A 118 11.77 0.90 8.97
C LEU A 118 11.92 1.55 7.60
N PRO A 119 13.14 1.78 7.12
CA PRO A 119 13.33 2.23 5.75
C PRO A 119 12.70 1.22 4.76
N GLU A 120 12.17 1.71 3.63
CA GLU A 120 11.54 0.85 2.62
C GLU A 120 12.48 -0.26 2.13
N LYS A 121 13.78 0.04 2.02
CA LYS A 121 14.82 -0.94 1.68
C LYS A 121 14.83 -2.12 2.65
N ASP A 122 14.66 -1.86 3.94
CA ASP A 122 14.70 -2.89 4.98
C ASP A 122 13.36 -3.64 5.08
N LEU A 123 12.22 -2.96 4.89
CA LEU A 123 10.92 -3.62 4.68
C LEU A 123 10.99 -4.62 3.52
N ASN A 124 11.57 -4.20 2.39
CA ASN A 124 11.72 -5.04 1.20
C ASN A 124 12.69 -6.23 1.44
N LYS A 125 13.74 -6.04 2.25
CA LYS A 125 14.59 -7.17 2.69
C LYS A 125 13.82 -8.16 3.55
N ASP A 126 13.04 -7.67 4.50
CA ASP A 126 12.22 -8.50 5.40
C ASP A 126 11.19 -9.31 4.60
N LYS A 127 10.47 -8.67 3.68
CA LYS A 127 9.56 -9.33 2.72
C LYS A 127 10.28 -10.39 1.88
N THR A 128 11.46 -10.06 1.36
CA THR A 128 12.25 -11.01 0.57
C THR A 128 12.64 -12.23 1.38
N LEU A 129 13.09 -12.04 2.63
CA LEU A 129 13.43 -13.14 3.54
C LEU A 129 12.20 -14.01 3.80
N LEU A 130 11.07 -13.40 4.11
CA LEU A 130 9.81 -14.12 4.34
C LEU A 130 9.38 -14.90 3.09
N ASN A 131 9.36 -14.27 1.91
CA ASN A 131 8.97 -14.91 0.65
C ASN A 131 9.91 -16.06 0.25
N VAL A 132 11.21 -15.95 0.55
CA VAL A 132 12.17 -17.04 0.34
C VAL A 132 11.86 -18.18 1.30
N LEU A 133 11.65 -17.92 2.58
CA LEU A 133 11.52 -18.96 3.60
C LEU A 133 10.11 -19.53 3.76
N GLN A 134 9.09 -18.85 3.27
CA GLN A 134 7.68 -19.20 3.44
C GLN A 134 7.36 -20.69 3.24
N PRO A 135 7.87 -21.39 2.21
CA PRO A 135 7.58 -22.82 2.03
C PRO A 135 8.07 -23.71 3.17
N PHE A 136 9.11 -23.30 3.90
CA PHE A 136 9.62 -24.03 5.08
C PHE A 136 8.75 -23.82 6.33
N LEU A 137 7.80 -22.89 6.27
CA LEU A 137 7.01 -22.44 7.40
C LEU A 137 5.62 -23.07 7.42
N TYR A 138 5.42 -24.18 6.71
CA TYR A 138 4.24 -25.04 6.79
C TYR A 138 4.55 -26.26 7.67
N ASN A 139 3.76 -26.49 8.73
CA ASN A 139 3.92 -27.57 9.70
C ASN A 139 2.99 -28.75 9.48
N TYR A 140 1.83 -28.53 8.85
CA TYR A 140 0.80 -29.54 8.73
C TYR A 140 0.18 -29.52 7.35
N THR A 141 0.57 -30.49 6.53
CA THR A 141 -0.10 -30.76 5.26
C THR A 141 -0.22 -32.26 5.05
N SER A 142 -1.26 -32.72 4.35
CA SER A 142 -1.41 -34.11 3.92
C SER A 142 -0.44 -34.51 2.79
N TYR A 143 0.56 -33.68 2.50
CA TYR A 143 1.43 -33.82 1.35
C TYR A 143 2.81 -34.32 1.72
N SER A 144 3.42 -35.06 0.79
CA SER A 144 4.81 -35.48 0.90
C SER A 144 5.75 -34.29 0.74
N SER A 145 6.90 -34.38 1.40
CA SER A 145 7.99 -33.42 1.31
C SER A 145 8.53 -33.22 -0.11
N GLU A 146 8.38 -34.21 -1.01
CA GLU A 146 8.69 -34.09 -2.44
C GLU A 146 7.96 -32.90 -3.11
N LYS A 147 6.71 -32.60 -2.72
CA LYS A 147 5.96 -31.50 -3.34
C LYS A 147 6.46 -30.11 -2.91
N LEU A 148 7.12 -30.01 -1.76
CA LEU A 148 7.58 -28.74 -1.18
C LEU A 148 9.08 -28.49 -1.35
N PHE A 149 9.90 -29.55 -1.36
CA PHE A 149 11.35 -29.45 -1.38
C PHE A 149 12.00 -29.98 -2.65
N ASN A 150 11.28 -30.61 -3.59
CA ASN A 150 11.89 -31.06 -4.84
C ASN A 150 12.46 -29.88 -5.64
N PRO A 151 13.70 -29.97 -6.16
CA PRO A 151 14.37 -28.89 -6.89
C PRO A 151 13.65 -28.41 -8.16
N GLU A 152 12.99 -29.31 -8.89
CA GLU A 152 12.15 -28.97 -10.05
C GLU A 152 10.91 -28.21 -9.59
N ASN A 153 10.29 -28.64 -8.49
CA ASN A 153 9.15 -27.96 -7.87
C ASN A 153 9.55 -26.63 -7.18
N ILE A 154 10.80 -26.46 -6.76
CA ILE A 154 11.23 -25.20 -6.14
C ILE A 154 11.34 -24.10 -7.19
N LEU A 155 11.88 -24.41 -8.37
CA LEU A 155 11.97 -23.52 -9.52
C LEU A 155 10.62 -23.36 -10.25
N TYR A 156 9.78 -24.40 -10.21
CA TYR A 156 8.49 -24.50 -10.88
C TYR A 156 7.47 -25.23 -9.98
N PRO A 157 6.90 -24.59 -8.95
CA PRO A 157 6.04 -25.27 -7.97
C PRO A 157 4.86 -25.93 -8.67
N LYS A 158 4.77 -27.25 -8.56
CA LYS A 158 3.61 -28.00 -9.04
C LYS A 158 2.43 -27.86 -8.07
N PRO A 159 1.21 -27.81 -8.61
CA PRO A 159 0.93 -27.72 -10.04
C PRO A 159 1.23 -26.28 -10.50
N TYR A 160 1.77 -26.20 -11.71
CA TYR A 160 2.41 -25.08 -12.39
C TYR A 160 1.89 -23.68 -12.03
N PRO A 161 2.72 -22.61 -12.14
CA PRO A 161 2.26 -21.24 -11.96
C PRO A 161 0.96 -21.01 -12.73
N VAL A 162 -0.12 -20.66 -12.03
CA VAL A 162 -1.42 -20.45 -12.65
C VAL A 162 -1.67 -18.98 -12.93
N ILE A 163 -2.40 -18.69 -14.00
CA ILE A 163 -2.94 -17.38 -14.27
C ILE A 163 -4.45 -17.40 -14.05
N GLU A 164 -4.92 -16.50 -13.19
CA GLU A 164 -6.35 -16.26 -12.97
C GLU A 164 -6.88 -15.44 -14.15
N GLN A 165 -7.92 -15.95 -14.80
CA GLN A 165 -8.72 -15.22 -15.77
C GLN A 165 -10.09 -14.98 -15.15
N ARG A 166 -10.45 -13.71 -15.03
CA ARG A 166 -11.76 -13.30 -14.55
C ARG A 166 -12.62 -12.94 -15.75
N ASP A 167 -13.66 -13.71 -15.95
CA ASP A 167 -14.65 -13.45 -16.98
C ASP A 167 -15.93 -12.96 -16.31
N THR A 168 -16.47 -11.86 -16.82
CA THR A 168 -17.74 -11.31 -16.37
C THR A 168 -18.86 -12.00 -17.13
N LEU A 169 -19.60 -12.87 -16.46
CA LEU A 169 -20.75 -13.53 -17.04
C LEU A 169 -21.99 -12.64 -16.83
N TYR A 170 -22.50 -12.06 -17.91
CA TYR A 170 -23.75 -11.31 -17.87
C TYR A 170 -24.92 -12.29 -18.04
N TYR A 171 -25.79 -12.38 -17.04
CA TYR A 171 -26.94 -13.29 -17.07
C TYR A 171 -27.99 -12.87 -18.09
N TYR A 172 -28.03 -11.58 -18.43
CA TYR A 172 -28.94 -11.01 -19.43
C TYR A 172 -28.16 -10.18 -20.45
N PRO A 173 -28.32 -10.40 -21.76
CA PRO A 173 -27.60 -9.66 -22.81
C PRO A 173 -27.82 -8.14 -22.74
N ASP A 174 -29.01 -7.72 -22.32
CA ASP A 174 -29.45 -6.32 -22.36
C ASP A 174 -29.40 -5.63 -20.98
N ASN A 175 -29.05 -6.37 -19.91
CA ASN A 175 -28.98 -5.84 -18.56
C ASN A 175 -27.65 -6.21 -17.88
N LYS A 176 -26.73 -5.23 -17.85
CA LYS A 176 -25.39 -5.37 -17.27
C LYS A 176 -25.36 -5.24 -15.75
N ASP A 177 -26.50 -5.00 -15.10
CA ASP A 177 -26.57 -4.83 -13.65
C ASP A 177 -26.54 -6.18 -12.89
N TYR A 178 -26.83 -7.28 -13.59
CA TYR A 178 -26.77 -8.63 -13.06
C TYR A 178 -25.68 -9.45 -13.76
N TYR A 179 -24.52 -9.51 -13.13
CA TYR A 179 -23.39 -10.32 -13.59
C TYR A 179 -22.80 -11.11 -12.43
N SER A 180 -22.20 -12.26 -12.76
CA SER A 180 -21.24 -12.92 -11.89
C SER A 180 -19.83 -12.71 -12.43
N ILE A 181 -18.87 -12.72 -11.52
CA ILE A 181 -17.46 -12.82 -11.89
C ILE A 181 -17.08 -14.28 -11.70
N GLU A 182 -16.87 -14.99 -12.79
CA GLU A 182 -16.34 -16.34 -12.75
C GLU A 182 -14.83 -16.28 -12.93
N SER A 183 -14.12 -16.95 -12.02
CA SER A 183 -12.66 -17.01 -12.03
C SER A 183 -12.25 -18.38 -12.53
N THR A 184 -11.65 -18.42 -13.72
CA THR A 184 -11.07 -19.63 -14.31
C THR A 184 -9.56 -19.56 -14.18
N TYR A 185 -8.93 -20.64 -13.74
CA TYR A 185 -7.48 -20.70 -13.56
C TYR A 185 -6.87 -21.58 -14.65
N TYR A 186 -5.74 -21.15 -15.21
CA TYR A 186 -5.00 -21.90 -16.23
C TYR A 186 -3.57 -22.16 -15.78
N SER A 187 -2.99 -23.33 -16.10
CA SER A 187 -1.54 -23.53 -15.96
C SER A 187 -0.76 -22.56 -16.87
N ILE A 188 0.47 -22.22 -16.49
CA ILE A 188 1.43 -21.54 -17.37
C ILE A 188 2.44 -22.57 -17.83
N ASP A 189 2.38 -22.91 -19.11
CA ASP A 189 3.22 -23.91 -19.73
C ASP A 189 4.25 -23.25 -20.67
N THR A 190 5.36 -23.94 -20.89
CA THR A 190 6.44 -23.46 -21.76
C THR A 190 6.71 -24.49 -22.85
N LEU A 191 6.62 -24.06 -24.10
CA LEU A 191 6.96 -24.84 -25.29
C LEU A 191 8.24 -24.27 -25.90
N THR A 192 9.25 -25.12 -26.13
CA THR A 192 10.46 -24.73 -26.88
C THR A 192 10.48 -25.49 -28.19
N VAL A 193 10.53 -24.77 -29.30
CA VAL A 193 10.51 -25.32 -30.67
C VAL A 193 11.62 -24.67 -31.48
N LEU A 194 12.14 -25.36 -32.49
CA LEU A 194 13.08 -24.73 -33.43
C LEU A 194 12.40 -23.53 -34.12
N SER A 195 13.09 -22.41 -34.23
CA SER A 195 12.60 -21.17 -34.84
C SER A 195 12.15 -21.37 -36.30
N THR A 196 12.84 -22.27 -37.01
CA THR A 196 12.52 -22.71 -38.37
C THR A 196 11.21 -23.51 -38.40
N ASP A 197 10.98 -24.35 -37.41
CA ASP A 197 9.75 -25.14 -37.30
C ASP A 197 8.58 -24.30 -36.79
N HIS A 198 8.78 -23.37 -35.87
CA HIS A 198 7.77 -22.36 -35.50
C HIS A 198 7.32 -21.52 -36.70
N LYS A 199 8.27 -21.10 -37.56
CA LYS A 199 7.94 -20.41 -38.82
C LYS A 199 7.22 -21.30 -39.84
N LYS A 200 7.44 -22.62 -39.81
CA LYS A 200 6.69 -23.58 -40.65
C LYS A 200 5.31 -23.90 -40.06
N ILE A 201 5.16 -23.87 -38.74
CA ILE A 201 3.91 -24.09 -38.01
C ILE A 201 2.87 -23.04 -38.40
N SER A 202 3.23 -21.77 -38.69
CA SER A 202 2.25 -20.77 -39.17
C SER A 202 1.58 -21.14 -40.49
N ASN A 203 2.23 -21.98 -41.32
CA ASN A 203 1.75 -22.32 -42.67
C ASN A 203 1.21 -23.76 -42.79
N LYS A 204 1.50 -24.64 -41.82
CA LYS A 204 1.05 -26.06 -41.80
C LYS A 204 0.28 -26.45 -40.53
N ALA A 205 -0.18 -25.47 -39.76
CA ALA A 205 -0.70 -25.59 -38.39
C ALA A 205 -1.78 -26.67 -38.14
N ARG A 206 -2.57 -27.07 -39.14
CA ARG A 206 -3.75 -27.94 -38.91
C ARG A 206 -3.42 -29.34 -38.38
N SER A 207 -2.36 -30.01 -38.85
CA SER A 207 -2.21 -31.46 -38.57
C SER A 207 -1.44 -31.83 -37.30
N VAL A 208 -0.62 -30.93 -36.75
CA VAL A 208 0.19 -31.20 -35.54
C VAL A 208 -0.51 -30.71 -34.28
N LEU A 209 -1.36 -29.68 -34.40
CA LEU A 209 -2.16 -29.14 -33.29
C LEU A 209 -3.41 -29.99 -32.98
N ASP A 210 -3.92 -30.73 -33.97
CA ASP A 210 -4.94 -31.77 -33.76
C ASP A 210 -4.46 -32.90 -32.84
N ILE A 211 -3.16 -33.21 -32.82
CA ILE A 211 -2.57 -34.24 -31.93
C ILE A 211 -2.60 -33.78 -30.47
N LEU A 212 -2.62 -32.46 -30.22
CA LEU A 212 -2.71 -31.86 -28.89
C LEU A 212 -4.13 -31.39 -28.52
N GLY A 213 -5.11 -31.54 -29.43
CA GLY A 213 -6.51 -31.18 -29.21
C GLY A 213 -6.77 -29.68 -29.02
N LEU A 214 -5.91 -28.79 -29.54
CA LEU A 214 -6.01 -27.35 -29.33
C LEU A 214 -6.21 -26.58 -30.65
N ASP A 215 -7.22 -25.72 -30.70
CA ASP A 215 -7.45 -24.81 -31.83
C ASP A 215 -6.35 -23.75 -31.92
N THR A 216 -5.79 -23.59 -33.12
CA THR A 216 -4.87 -22.51 -33.53
C THR A 216 -5.28 -21.11 -33.06
N SER A 217 -6.56 -20.75 -33.20
CA SER A 217 -7.06 -19.42 -32.85
C SER A 217 -7.10 -19.18 -31.34
N GLU A 218 -7.28 -20.26 -30.59
CA GLU A 218 -7.35 -20.27 -29.13
C GLU A 218 -5.95 -20.29 -28.51
N MET A 219 -5.00 -21.01 -29.14
CA MET A 219 -3.62 -21.05 -28.70
C MET A 219 -2.95 -19.67 -28.77
N GLU A 220 -3.14 -18.90 -29.86
CA GLU A 220 -2.59 -17.54 -29.97
C GLU A 220 -3.09 -16.60 -28.87
N LYS A 221 -4.39 -16.69 -28.52
CA LYS A 221 -4.99 -15.94 -27.40
C LYS A 221 -4.45 -16.36 -26.03
N ARG A 222 -3.93 -17.58 -25.94
CA ARG A 222 -3.34 -18.15 -24.72
C ARG A 222 -1.85 -17.84 -24.60
N ILE A 223 -1.16 -17.27 -25.61
CA ILE A 223 0.27 -16.96 -25.51
C ILE A 223 0.50 -15.76 -24.58
N ILE A 224 1.36 -15.96 -23.59
CA ILE A 224 1.76 -14.94 -22.61
C ILE A 224 3.02 -14.21 -23.09
N SER A 225 4.02 -14.94 -23.60
CA SER A 225 5.23 -14.34 -24.17
C SER A 225 5.97 -15.27 -25.12
N LYS A 226 6.82 -14.70 -25.98
CA LYS A 226 7.71 -15.42 -26.89
C LYS A 226 9.13 -14.88 -26.78
N LYS A 227 10.13 -15.76 -26.82
CA LYS A 227 11.55 -15.38 -26.80
C LYS A 227 12.36 -16.29 -27.70
N ASN A 228 13.21 -15.71 -28.55
CA ASN A 228 14.17 -16.47 -29.35
C ASN A 228 15.44 -16.74 -28.54
N ILE A 229 15.91 -17.98 -28.56
CA ILE A 229 17.11 -18.48 -27.89
C ILE A 229 17.88 -19.29 -28.93
N GLY A 230 18.90 -18.67 -29.54
CA GLY A 230 19.62 -19.26 -30.68
C GLY A 230 18.66 -19.64 -31.81
N ASP A 231 18.73 -20.90 -32.24
CA ASP A 231 17.88 -21.44 -33.31
C ASP A 231 16.50 -21.90 -32.81
N SER A 232 16.14 -21.65 -31.55
CA SER A 232 14.85 -22.03 -30.96
C SER A 232 14.00 -20.82 -30.57
N THR A 233 12.68 -20.97 -30.65
CA THR A 233 11.68 -20.06 -30.08
C THR A 233 11.07 -20.73 -28.85
N GLN A 234 11.20 -20.07 -27.70
CA GLN A 234 10.50 -20.40 -26.47
C GLN A 234 9.18 -19.62 -26.41
N ILE A 235 8.08 -20.32 -26.13
CA ILE A 235 6.72 -19.78 -26.04
C ILE A 235 6.17 -20.12 -24.66
N ILE A 236 5.75 -19.11 -23.91
CA ILE A 236 5.05 -19.26 -22.64
C ILE A 236 3.56 -19.03 -22.90
N PHE A 237 2.68 -19.93 -22.47
CA PHE A 237 1.25 -19.87 -22.78
C PHE A 237 0.36 -20.38 -21.63
N LYS A 238 -0.94 -20.01 -21.66
CA LYS A 238 -2.00 -20.55 -20.80
C LYS A 238 -2.31 -21.97 -21.24
N GLY A 239 -1.94 -22.96 -20.43
CA GLY A 239 -2.14 -24.37 -20.69
C GLY A 239 -3.56 -24.84 -20.36
N THR A 240 -3.67 -25.90 -19.57
CA THR A 240 -4.97 -26.51 -19.23
C THR A 240 -5.70 -25.72 -18.15
N VAL A 241 -7.04 -25.74 -18.18
CA VAL A 241 -7.87 -25.24 -17.08
C VAL A 241 -7.59 -26.09 -15.84
N VAL A 242 -7.50 -25.44 -14.69
CA VAL A 242 -7.22 -26.06 -13.40
C VAL A 242 -8.19 -25.53 -12.35
N HIS A 243 -8.59 -26.35 -11.38
CA HIS A 243 -9.60 -26.01 -10.37
C HIS A 243 -8.97 -25.93 -8.97
N PRO A 244 -8.65 -24.72 -8.44
CA PRO A 244 -7.83 -24.59 -7.23
C PRO A 244 -8.43 -25.16 -5.96
N ASP A 245 -9.76 -25.18 -5.91
CA ASP A 245 -10.52 -25.60 -4.75
C ASP A 245 -10.74 -27.13 -4.70
N TYR A 246 -10.51 -27.83 -5.82
CA TYR A 246 -10.81 -29.27 -5.98
C TYR A 246 -9.60 -30.11 -6.40
N ASP A 247 -8.55 -29.51 -6.96
CA ASP A 247 -7.32 -30.22 -7.30
C ASP A 247 -6.44 -30.38 -6.06
N ASP A 248 -6.36 -31.62 -5.56
CA ASP A 248 -5.54 -32.02 -4.42
C ASP A 248 -4.08 -31.56 -4.54
N LYS A 249 -3.57 -31.34 -5.76
CA LYS A 249 -2.21 -30.84 -5.97
C LYS A 249 -2.13 -29.32 -5.82
N MET A 250 -3.19 -28.58 -6.19
CA MET A 250 -3.19 -27.11 -6.31
C MET A 250 -3.39 -26.35 -5.00
N CYS A 251 -4.05 -26.97 -4.02
CA CYS A 251 -4.32 -26.39 -2.71
C CYS A 251 -3.05 -25.88 -1.98
N ILE A 252 -1.89 -26.48 -2.26
CA ILE A 252 -0.60 -26.08 -1.68
C ILE A 252 -0.17 -24.70 -2.18
N PHE A 253 -0.36 -24.34 -3.46
CA PHE A 253 0.07 -23.04 -3.99
C PHE A 253 -0.81 -21.88 -3.47
N LEU A 254 -2.13 -22.06 -3.43
CA LEU A 254 -3.02 -21.07 -2.82
C LEU A 254 -2.74 -20.89 -1.33
N LYS A 255 -2.47 -21.99 -0.61
CA LYS A 255 -2.01 -21.93 0.79
C LYS A 255 -0.60 -21.35 0.91
N ASN A 256 0.31 -21.62 -0.04
CA ASN A 256 1.70 -21.14 -0.14
C ASN A 256 1.84 -19.71 -0.67
N ASN A 257 0.78 -19.04 -1.09
CA ASN A 257 0.80 -17.61 -1.37
C ASN A 257 0.24 -16.77 -0.22
N ILE A 258 -0.31 -17.40 0.84
CA ILE A 258 -0.95 -16.68 1.95
C ILE A 258 -0.01 -15.68 2.64
N LEU A 259 1.29 -16.00 2.75
CA LEU A 259 2.31 -15.14 3.35
C LEU A 259 3.21 -14.46 2.31
N PHE A 260 2.92 -14.60 1.02
CA PHE A 260 3.67 -13.91 -0.01
C PHE A 260 3.30 -12.42 0.02
N SER A 261 4.30 -11.55 0.20
CA SER A 261 4.13 -10.10 0.16
C SER A 261 5.00 -9.54 -0.97
N SER A 262 4.35 -9.02 -2.03
CA SER A 262 5.07 -8.52 -3.19
C SER A 262 5.89 -7.28 -2.85
N LEU A 263 7.09 -7.21 -3.43
CA LEU A 263 7.89 -5.99 -3.45
C LEU A 263 7.27 -4.99 -4.42
N HIS A 264 7.24 -3.72 -4.02
CA HIS A 264 6.72 -2.65 -4.86
C HIS A 264 7.58 -2.47 -6.12
N ASN A 265 6.95 -2.18 -7.26
CA ASN A 265 7.60 -1.92 -8.56
C ASN A 265 8.46 -3.05 -9.15
N ILE A 266 8.32 -4.29 -8.67
CA ILE A 266 8.98 -5.46 -9.26
C ILE A 266 7.90 -6.46 -9.72
N PRO A 267 7.93 -6.96 -10.97
CA PRO A 267 6.95 -7.96 -11.41
C PRO A 267 6.95 -9.19 -10.51
N GLU A 268 5.77 -9.62 -10.05
CA GLU A 268 5.64 -10.75 -9.11
C GLU A 268 6.29 -12.04 -9.65
N GLN A 269 6.13 -12.33 -10.94
CA GLN A 269 6.73 -13.50 -11.58
C GLN A 269 8.26 -13.51 -11.43
N LYS A 270 8.91 -12.35 -11.63
CA LYS A 270 10.36 -12.20 -11.46
C LYS A 270 10.77 -12.44 -10.01
N GLN A 271 10.00 -11.93 -9.04
CA GLN A 271 10.25 -12.14 -7.62
C GLN A 271 10.12 -13.62 -7.24
N LYS A 272 9.04 -14.27 -7.69
CA LYS A 272 8.77 -15.69 -7.44
C LYS A 272 9.91 -16.57 -7.95
N TYR A 273 10.39 -16.32 -9.18
CA TYR A 273 11.54 -17.02 -9.74
C TYR A 273 12.83 -16.79 -8.94
N GLN A 274 13.16 -15.54 -8.60
CA GLN A 274 14.36 -15.25 -7.81
C GLN A 274 14.32 -15.90 -6.41
N ASN A 275 13.16 -15.89 -5.77
CA ASN A 275 12.97 -16.51 -4.46
C ASN A 275 13.09 -18.04 -4.55
N ALA A 276 12.56 -18.62 -5.61
CA ALA A 276 12.74 -20.03 -5.94
C ALA A 276 14.22 -20.41 -6.11
N THR A 277 14.98 -19.68 -6.91
CA THR A 277 16.43 -19.94 -7.08
C THR A 277 17.18 -19.84 -5.75
N LYS A 278 16.85 -18.85 -4.91
CA LYS A 278 17.47 -18.70 -3.58
C LYS A 278 17.16 -19.89 -2.67
N ARG A 279 15.91 -20.35 -2.64
CA ARG A 279 15.51 -21.56 -1.90
C ARG A 279 16.29 -22.78 -2.36
N TYR A 280 16.38 -23.00 -3.66
CA TYR A 280 17.13 -24.11 -4.23
C TYR A 280 18.58 -24.10 -3.74
N ASN A 281 19.24 -22.94 -3.81
CA ASN A 281 20.62 -22.83 -3.36
C ASN A 281 20.76 -23.11 -1.85
N LEU A 282 19.83 -22.63 -1.01
CA LEU A 282 19.84 -22.89 0.43
C LEU A 282 19.70 -24.38 0.78
N LEU A 283 19.00 -25.16 -0.05
CA LEU A 283 18.73 -26.58 0.20
C LEU A 283 19.79 -27.52 -0.39
N TYR A 284 20.33 -27.16 -1.55
CA TYR A 284 21.12 -28.09 -2.38
C TYR A 284 22.54 -27.62 -2.68
N LYS A 285 22.80 -26.30 -2.64
CA LYS A 285 24.09 -25.75 -3.08
C LYS A 285 24.95 -25.24 -1.92
N TYR A 286 24.32 -24.60 -0.94
CA TYR A 286 24.99 -23.98 0.19
C TYR A 286 25.08 -24.92 1.38
N SER A 287 25.98 -24.60 2.33
CA SER A 287 26.08 -25.33 3.58
C SER A 287 24.79 -25.21 4.39
N GLN A 288 24.52 -26.20 5.26
CA GLN A 288 23.36 -26.20 6.15
C GLN A 288 23.31 -24.93 7.04
N ASP A 289 24.48 -24.41 7.43
CA ASP A 289 24.62 -23.17 8.19
C ASP A 289 23.99 -21.95 7.49
N SER A 290 23.91 -21.96 6.16
CA SER A 290 23.28 -20.87 5.38
C SER A 290 21.77 -20.84 5.59
N LEU A 291 21.13 -22.01 5.69
CA LEU A 291 19.70 -22.12 6.01
C LEU A 291 19.46 -21.81 7.49
N LEU A 292 20.33 -22.27 8.39
CA LEU A 292 20.28 -21.92 9.81
C LEU A 292 20.34 -20.40 10.02
N ALA A 293 21.30 -19.72 9.39
CA ALA A 293 21.43 -18.27 9.44
C ALA A 293 20.17 -17.56 8.90
N SER A 294 19.54 -18.13 7.86
CA SER A 294 18.27 -17.62 7.33
C SER A 294 17.12 -17.76 8.35
N PHE A 295 17.01 -18.89 9.04
CA PHE A 295 16.00 -19.07 10.09
C PHE A 295 16.27 -18.24 11.35
N GLN A 296 17.52 -17.99 11.71
CA GLN A 296 17.87 -17.05 12.77
C GLN A 296 17.40 -15.63 12.42
N LYS A 297 17.61 -15.19 11.19
CA LYS A 297 17.08 -13.90 10.70
C LYS A 297 15.55 -13.87 10.73
N LEU A 298 14.89 -14.98 10.40
CA LEU A 298 13.43 -15.08 10.49
C LEU A 298 12.94 -14.94 11.93
N ASP A 299 13.57 -15.62 12.89
CA ASP A 299 13.21 -15.50 14.31
C ASP A 299 13.36 -14.06 14.82
N VAL A 300 14.44 -13.37 14.44
CA VAL A 300 14.63 -11.93 14.70
C VAL A 300 13.52 -11.09 14.05
N LEU A 301 13.14 -11.40 12.81
CA LEU A 301 12.05 -10.71 12.10
C LEU A 301 10.71 -10.88 12.83
N LEU A 302 10.35 -12.09 13.24
CA LEU A 302 9.11 -12.35 13.97
C LEU A 302 9.07 -11.56 15.29
N LYS A 303 10.19 -11.53 16.03
CA LYS A 303 10.32 -10.72 17.26
C LYS A 303 10.27 -9.22 16.99
N LYS A 304 10.88 -8.74 15.90
CA LYS A 304 10.83 -7.33 15.45
C LYS A 304 9.40 -6.87 15.23
N TYR A 305 8.57 -7.72 14.63
CA TYR A 305 7.16 -7.42 14.33
C TYR A 305 6.18 -7.89 15.43
N ASN A 306 6.68 -8.33 16.59
CA ASN A 306 5.87 -8.79 17.72
C ASN A 306 4.92 -9.95 17.35
N ILE A 307 5.40 -10.89 16.55
CA ILE A 307 4.65 -12.10 16.19
C ILE A 307 5.01 -13.21 17.19
N GLU A 308 4.00 -13.81 17.81
CA GLU A 308 4.20 -14.95 18.69
C GLU A 308 4.78 -16.13 17.89
N THR A 309 5.87 -16.70 18.40
CA THR A 309 6.62 -17.77 17.72
C THR A 309 7.26 -18.70 18.73
N LYS A 310 7.25 -20.00 18.42
CA LYS A 310 7.99 -21.07 19.11
C LYS A 310 9.02 -21.72 18.17
N ILE A 311 9.38 -21.05 17.07
CA ILE A 311 10.39 -21.52 16.13
C ILE A 311 11.74 -21.58 16.84
N VAL A 312 12.39 -22.74 16.77
CA VAL A 312 13.79 -22.92 17.15
C VAL A 312 14.59 -23.11 15.85
N PRO A 313 15.41 -22.12 15.40
CA PRO A 313 16.07 -22.17 14.09
C PRO A 313 16.87 -23.45 13.83
N LYS A 314 17.60 -23.96 14.84
CA LYS A 314 18.40 -25.19 14.73
C LYS A 314 17.54 -26.42 14.46
N ASP A 315 16.42 -26.53 15.16
CA ASP A 315 15.51 -27.66 15.03
C ASP A 315 14.76 -27.58 13.70
N LEU A 316 14.30 -26.40 13.31
CA LEU A 316 13.67 -26.16 12.02
C LEU A 316 14.61 -26.49 10.85
N THR A 317 15.90 -26.14 10.95
CA THR A 317 16.91 -26.53 9.94
C THR A 317 17.02 -28.05 9.83
N LYS A 318 17.08 -28.77 10.95
CA LYS A 318 17.14 -30.23 10.96
C LYS A 318 15.90 -30.85 10.33
N ASP A 319 14.71 -30.35 10.67
CA ASP A 319 13.45 -30.84 10.13
C ASP A 319 13.40 -30.65 8.60
N VAL A 320 13.81 -29.47 8.10
CA VAL A 320 13.84 -29.21 6.65
C VAL A 320 14.81 -30.13 5.91
N PHE A 321 16.00 -30.38 6.44
CA PHE A 321 16.95 -31.31 5.81
C PHE A 321 16.49 -32.76 5.91
N TYR A 322 15.89 -33.17 7.03
CA TYR A 322 15.27 -34.48 7.17
C TYR A 322 14.24 -34.71 6.05
N TYR A 323 13.30 -33.77 5.86
CA TYR A 323 12.27 -33.90 4.83
C TYR A 323 12.80 -33.75 3.40
N ARG A 324 13.87 -32.98 3.18
CA ARG A 324 14.57 -32.93 1.88
C ARG A 324 15.08 -34.32 1.48
N ASP A 325 15.62 -35.06 2.45
CA ASP A 325 16.26 -36.37 2.24
C ASP A 325 15.25 -37.53 2.30
N HIS A 326 14.09 -37.33 2.94
CA HIS A 326 13.02 -38.32 3.09
C HIS A 326 11.75 -37.86 2.36
N GLN A 327 11.78 -37.96 1.02
CA GLN A 327 10.80 -37.34 0.11
C GLN A 327 9.39 -37.93 0.18
N GLN A 328 9.24 -39.14 0.74
CA GLN A 328 7.95 -39.84 0.85
C GLN A 328 7.24 -39.62 2.19
N GLU A 329 7.90 -39.01 3.15
CA GLU A 329 7.32 -38.75 4.47
C GLU A 329 6.28 -37.61 4.41
N PRO A 330 5.12 -37.75 5.09
CA PRO A 330 4.14 -36.68 5.19
C PRO A 330 4.73 -35.50 5.98
N LEU A 331 4.50 -34.28 5.47
CA LEU A 331 5.01 -33.05 6.06
C LEU A 331 4.13 -32.58 7.22
N ASN A 332 4.19 -33.32 8.33
CA ASN A 332 3.41 -33.08 9.55
C ASN A 332 4.26 -32.86 10.82
N ALA A 333 5.60 -32.94 10.73
CA ALA A 333 6.50 -32.84 11.88
C ALA A 333 7.46 -31.63 11.83
N ILE A 334 7.30 -30.69 10.88
CA ILE A 334 8.14 -29.48 10.86
C ILE A 334 7.75 -28.57 12.03
N ARG A 335 8.68 -28.36 12.95
CA ARG A 335 8.48 -27.54 14.16
C ARG A 335 8.56 -26.05 13.82
N ASN A 336 7.46 -25.50 13.30
CA ASN A 336 7.34 -24.08 12.94
C ASN A 336 6.09 -23.36 13.48
N THR A 337 5.77 -23.52 14.76
CA THR A 337 4.60 -22.86 15.36
C THR A 337 4.81 -21.34 15.52
N TYR A 338 3.99 -20.54 14.82
CA TYR A 338 3.89 -19.07 14.96
C TYR A 338 2.52 -18.57 14.50
N GLU A 339 2.16 -17.34 14.90
CA GLU A 339 0.90 -16.69 14.55
C GLU A 339 0.89 -16.16 13.11
N ARG A 340 0.53 -17.04 12.17
CA ARG A 340 0.50 -16.76 10.72
C ARG A 340 -0.44 -15.62 10.34
N GLY A 341 -1.63 -15.59 10.95
CA GLY A 341 -2.64 -14.56 10.70
C GLY A 341 -2.11 -13.17 11.06
N GLN A 342 -1.51 -13.05 12.25
CA GLN A 342 -0.92 -11.80 12.72
C GLN A 342 0.23 -11.34 11.83
N LEU A 343 1.09 -12.27 11.36
CA LEU A 343 2.18 -11.95 10.44
C LEU A 343 1.66 -11.40 9.11
N LYS A 344 0.70 -12.10 8.50
CA LYS A 344 0.07 -11.68 7.24
C LYS A 344 -0.54 -10.29 7.37
N GLU A 345 -1.32 -10.09 8.43
CA GLU A 345 -2.00 -8.84 8.69
C GLU A 345 -1.02 -7.69 8.94
N LYS A 346 0.05 -7.92 9.73
CA LYS A 346 1.09 -6.92 9.97
C LYS A 346 1.71 -6.42 8.66
N PHE A 347 2.12 -7.31 7.75
CA PHE A 347 2.72 -6.91 6.48
C PHE A 347 1.71 -6.21 5.55
N ALA A 348 0.43 -6.59 5.58
CA ALA A 348 -0.62 -5.90 4.85
C ALA A 348 -0.84 -4.45 5.37
N ILE A 349 -0.83 -4.26 6.69
CA ILE A 349 -0.93 -2.93 7.31
C ILE A 349 0.29 -2.08 6.94
N LEU A 350 1.50 -2.64 7.06
CA LEU A 350 2.73 -1.93 6.67
C LEU A 350 2.68 -1.50 5.20
N ASP A 351 2.23 -2.36 4.29
CA ASP A 351 2.09 -2.00 2.88
C ASP A 351 1.10 -0.87 2.65
N ARG A 352 -0.02 -0.88 3.37
CA ARG A 352 -0.98 0.24 3.34
C ARG A 352 -0.32 1.53 3.83
N LEU A 353 0.39 1.49 4.96
CA LEU A 353 1.07 2.66 5.54
C LEU A 353 2.18 3.20 4.62
N PHE A 354 2.94 2.34 3.94
CA PHE A 354 4.03 2.77 3.06
C PHE A 354 3.57 3.27 1.70
N TYR A 355 2.61 2.59 1.08
CA TYR A 355 2.28 2.79 -0.33
C TYR A 355 0.92 3.45 -0.57
N LYS A 356 0.02 3.41 0.40
CA LYS A 356 -1.32 4.03 0.33
C LYS A 356 -1.65 4.76 1.64
N PRO A 357 -0.80 5.68 2.12
CA PRO A 357 -1.05 6.37 3.38
C PRO A 357 -2.28 7.26 3.26
N ASN A 358 -3.28 7.00 4.11
CA ASN A 358 -4.47 7.83 4.23
C ASN A 358 -4.30 8.77 5.43
N TYR A 359 -4.52 10.07 5.21
CA TYR A 359 -4.43 11.11 6.25
C TYR A 359 -5.79 11.69 6.65
N LEU A 360 -6.83 11.35 5.89
CA LEU A 360 -8.23 11.59 6.18
C LEU A 360 -9.01 10.31 5.92
N HIS A 361 -9.96 9.98 6.81
CA HIS A 361 -10.87 8.86 6.55
C HIS A 361 -11.75 9.21 5.33
N PRO A 362 -11.97 8.30 4.36
CA PRO A 362 -12.78 8.60 3.17
C PRO A 362 -14.18 9.17 3.49
N SER A 363 -14.84 8.67 4.53
CA SER A 363 -16.15 9.17 4.97
C SER A 363 -16.15 10.61 5.50
N ILE A 364 -15.01 11.16 5.94
CA ILE A 364 -14.93 12.51 6.51
C ILE A 364 -14.35 13.54 5.54
N VAL A 365 -13.80 13.13 4.41
CA VAL A 365 -13.17 14.04 3.43
C VAL A 365 -14.15 15.13 3.00
N GLY A 366 -15.39 14.76 2.68
CA GLY A 366 -16.44 15.72 2.28
C GLY A 366 -16.78 16.72 3.39
N PHE A 367 -17.00 16.24 4.62
CA PHE A 367 -17.27 17.10 5.78
C PHE A 367 -16.10 18.04 6.07
N PHE A 368 -14.87 17.53 5.98
CA PHE A 368 -13.66 18.31 6.19
C PHE A 368 -13.53 19.46 5.18
N ILE A 369 -13.69 19.16 3.88
CA ILE A 369 -13.62 20.18 2.81
C ILE A 369 -14.72 21.23 3.01
N SER A 370 -15.94 20.81 3.34
CA SER A 370 -17.05 21.71 3.64
C SER A 370 -16.76 22.61 4.84
N ALA A 371 -16.12 22.09 5.89
CA ALA A 371 -15.72 22.89 7.05
C ALA A 371 -14.67 23.94 6.69
N VAL A 372 -13.68 23.59 5.86
CA VAL A 372 -12.66 24.53 5.37
C VAL A 372 -13.31 25.68 4.59
N PHE A 373 -14.18 25.37 3.65
CA PHE A 373 -14.90 26.39 2.88
C PHE A 373 -15.87 27.20 3.75
N GLY A 374 -16.55 26.57 4.72
CA GLY A 374 -17.44 27.25 5.65
C GLY A 374 -16.71 28.29 6.51
N VAL A 375 -15.58 27.90 7.11
CA VAL A 375 -14.74 28.83 7.88
C VAL A 375 -14.21 29.94 6.99
N TRP A 376 -13.69 29.61 5.80
CA TRP A 376 -13.25 30.61 4.84
C TRP A 376 -14.36 31.61 4.48
N PHE A 377 -15.55 31.12 4.15
CA PHE A 377 -16.68 31.96 3.78
C PHE A 377 -17.06 32.91 4.92
N MET A 378 -17.12 32.41 6.16
CA MET A 378 -17.39 33.23 7.34
C MET A 378 -16.30 34.30 7.56
N LEU A 379 -15.02 33.94 7.48
CA LEU A 379 -13.92 34.91 7.61
C LEU A 379 -13.99 36.00 6.54
N PHE A 380 -14.24 35.61 5.29
CA PHE A 380 -14.31 36.54 4.18
C PHE A 380 -15.54 37.46 4.29
N LEU A 381 -16.70 36.92 4.66
CA LEU A 381 -17.92 37.68 4.87
C LEU A 381 -17.78 38.69 6.01
N LEU A 382 -17.21 38.27 7.15
CA LEU A 382 -16.90 39.17 8.27
C LEU A 382 -15.96 40.30 7.84
N TYR A 383 -14.91 39.97 7.08
CA TYR A 383 -14.00 40.98 6.53
C TYR A 383 -14.72 41.98 5.61
N LEU A 384 -15.61 41.51 4.72
CA LEU A 384 -16.37 42.37 3.82
C LEU A 384 -17.36 43.27 4.56
N ILE A 385 -18.14 42.73 5.50
CA ILE A 385 -19.11 43.49 6.30
C ILE A 385 -18.40 44.60 7.08
N TRP A 386 -17.29 44.27 7.75
CA TRP A 386 -16.57 45.23 8.56
C TRP A 386 -15.87 46.30 7.72
N ASN A 387 -15.34 45.92 6.56
CA ASN A 387 -14.80 46.87 5.58
C ASN A 387 -15.90 47.82 5.05
N PHE A 388 -17.13 47.31 4.83
CA PHE A 388 -18.27 48.14 4.43
C PHE A 388 -18.74 49.08 5.56
N ARG A 389 -18.90 48.57 6.78
CA ARG A 389 -19.41 49.36 7.93
C ARG A 389 -18.48 50.52 8.29
N ASN A 390 -17.17 50.29 8.32
CA ASN A 390 -16.19 51.33 8.63
C ASN A 390 -16.07 52.40 7.54
N ARG A 391 -16.48 52.11 6.29
CA ARG A 391 -16.58 53.15 5.24
C ARG A 391 -17.68 54.15 5.54
N LYS A 392 -18.86 53.67 5.97
CA LYS A 392 -20.01 54.53 6.26
C LYS A 392 -19.71 55.48 7.42
N LEU A 393 -19.11 54.96 8.48
CA LEU A 393 -18.69 55.76 9.65
C LEU A 393 -17.63 56.83 9.29
N SER A 394 -16.65 56.49 8.45
CA SER A 394 -15.61 57.44 8.02
C SER A 394 -16.13 58.48 7.01
N SER A 395 -17.16 58.18 6.23
CA SER A 395 -17.78 59.17 5.32
C SER A 395 -18.74 60.10 6.03
N ASP A 396 -19.40 59.62 7.08
CA ASP A 396 -20.34 60.41 7.87
C ASP A 396 -19.57 61.41 8.77
N SER A 397 -18.44 61.00 9.38
CA SER A 397 -17.60 61.91 10.17
C SER A 397 -16.92 63.01 9.32
N ALA A 398 -16.53 62.68 8.08
CA ALA A 398 -15.92 63.67 7.18
C ALA A 398 -16.92 64.72 6.66
N LYS A 399 -18.23 64.40 6.67
CA LYS A 399 -19.28 65.35 6.30
C LYS A 399 -19.69 66.26 7.45
N GLU A 400 -19.56 65.83 8.71
CA GLU A 400 -19.75 66.70 9.87
C GLU A 400 -18.63 67.75 9.99
N ASP A 401 -17.38 67.40 9.69
CA ASP A 401 -16.24 68.35 9.71
C ASP A 401 -16.26 69.36 8.53
N GLU A 402 -16.96 69.06 7.42
CA GLU A 402 -17.18 70.04 6.32
C GLU A 402 -18.35 71.00 6.59
N GLN A 403 -19.13 70.79 7.66
CA GLN A 403 -20.28 71.62 8.04
C GLN A 403 -20.06 72.45 9.31
N MET A 404 -18.90 72.36 9.97
CA MET A 404 -18.40 73.34 10.94
C MET A 404 -17.41 74.29 10.28
#